data_AF-A0A533U5A1-F1
#
_entry.id   AF-A0A533U5A1-F1
#
_cell.length_a   1.000
_cell.length_b   1.000
_cell.length_c   1.000
_cell.angle_alpha   90.00
_cell.angle_beta   90.00
_cell.angle_gamma   90.00
#
_symmetry.space_group_name_H-M   'P 1'
#
loop_
_entity.id
_entity.type
_entity.pdbx_description
1 polymer ?
#
loop_
_entity_poly.entity_id
_entity_poly.type
_entity_poly.pdbx_seq_one_letter_code
_entity_poly.pdbx_strand_id
1 'polypeptide(L)'
;MIKWKIPLYKITNDNEDLLAVKKVITRGTDWAIGPEIEYFEKLLADYVGVDHCLAFNSGTSSLHAALLAIGTKEGDEVMVPS
;
A
#
# COMPACT_ATOMS: atom_id res chain seq x y z
N MET A 1 -4.85 10.31 -28.54
CA MET A 1 -5.04 9.15 -27.64
C MET A 1 -6.44 8.62 -27.82
N ILE A 2 -6.61 7.31 -28.01
CA ILE A 2 -7.94 6.69 -28.10
C ILE A 2 -8.55 6.72 -26.70
N LYS A 3 -9.69 7.39 -26.55
CA LYS A 3 -10.47 7.39 -25.31
C LYS A 3 -11.49 6.26 -25.42
N TRP A 4 -11.25 5.15 -24.72
CA TRP A 4 -12.16 4.02 -24.65
C TRP A 4 -13.50 4.46 -24.07
N LYS A 5 -14.62 4.00 -24.66
CA LYS A 5 -15.97 4.25 -24.12
C LYS A 5 -16.18 3.56 -22.77
N ILE A 6 -15.56 2.39 -22.60
CA ILE A 6 -15.56 1.60 -21.36
C ILE A 6 -14.09 1.22 -21.08
N PRO A 7 -13.47 1.78 -20.04
CA PRO A 7 -12.09 1.44 -19.68
C PRO A 7 -12.03 0.11 -18.91
N LEU A 8 -10.87 -0.57 -18.93
CA LEU A 8 -10.62 -1.78 -18.13
C LEU A 8 -10.72 -1.51 -16.62
N TYR A 9 -10.17 -0.37 -16.18
CA TYR A 9 -10.29 0.13 -14.82
C TYR A 9 -10.35 1.66 -14.84
N LYS A 10 -10.85 2.25 -13.76
CA LYS A 10 -10.86 3.69 -13.54
C LYS A 10 -10.35 3.95 -12.13
N ILE A 11 -9.32 4.78 -12.00
CA ILE A 11 -8.89 5.30 -10.71
C ILE A 11 -9.94 6.33 -10.29
N THR A 12 -10.57 6.11 -9.13
CA THR A 12 -11.45 7.10 -8.51
C THR A 12 -10.63 7.90 -7.53
N ASN A 13 -10.40 9.17 -7.86
CA ASN A 13 -9.79 10.14 -6.99
C ASN A 13 -10.62 11.43 -7.01
N ASP A 14 -10.60 12.16 -5.91
CA ASP A 14 -11.37 13.41 -5.75
C ASP A 14 -10.51 14.54 -5.17
N ASN A 15 -11.17 15.61 -4.72
CA ASN A 15 -10.48 16.77 -4.16
C ASN A 15 -9.83 16.48 -2.80
N GLU A 16 -10.33 15.50 -2.04
CA GLU A 16 -9.76 15.15 -0.74
C GLU A 16 -8.38 14.52 -0.93
N ASP A 17 -8.22 13.66 -1.93
CA ASP A 17 -6.91 13.09 -2.30
C ASP A 17 -5.89 14.18 -2.66
N LEU A 18 -6.31 15.16 -3.46
CA LEU A 18 -5.45 16.28 -3.86
C LEU A 18 -5.03 17.12 -2.66
N LEU A 19 -5.94 17.37 -1.72
CA LEU A 19 -5.65 18.12 -0.50
C LEU A 19 -4.72 17.35 0.43
N ALA A 20 -4.89 16.03 0.56
CA ALA A 20 -4.02 15.17 1.35
C ALA A 20 -2.58 15.19 0.82
N VAL A 21 -2.40 14.98 -0.49
CA VAL A 21 -1.08 15.03 -1.14
C VAL A 21 -0.47 16.42 -1.03
N LYS A 22 -1.25 17.48 -1.29
CA LYS A 22 -0.79 18.87 -1.16
C LYS A 22 -0.29 19.14 0.26
N LYS A 23 -1.03 18.74 1.29
CA LYS A 23 -0.63 18.91 2.69
C LYS A 23 0.75 18.30 2.96
N VAL A 24 0.97 17.05 2.54
CA VAL A 24 2.25 16.35 2.71
C VAL A 24 3.38 17.07 1.97
N ILE A 25 3.17 17.46 0.71
CA ILE A 25 4.20 18.15 -0.08
C ILE A 25 4.53 19.52 0.53
N THR A 26 3.52 20.30 0.92
CA THR A 26 3.71 21.64 1.49
C THR A 26 4.33 21.63 2.88
N ARG A 27 4.28 20.51 3.61
CA ARG A 27 4.97 20.33 4.90
C ARG A 27 6.49 20.46 4.75
N GLY A 28 7.06 20.08 3.61
CA GLY A 28 8.49 20.24 3.29
C GLY A 28 9.43 19.20 3.89
N THR A 29 8.98 18.37 4.83
CA THR A 29 9.73 17.25 5.42
C THR A 29 8.86 15.99 5.55
N ASP A 30 9.52 14.84 5.74
CA ASP A 30 8.89 13.56 6.08
C ASP A 30 7.77 13.19 5.11
N TRP A 31 7.98 13.46 3.82
CA TRP A 31 7.00 13.14 2.79
C TRP A 31 6.94 11.63 2.51
N ALA A 32 8.06 10.92 2.71
CA ALA A 32 8.19 9.48 2.49
C ALA A 32 8.02 8.63 3.76
N ILE A 33 8.13 9.23 4.96
CA ILE A 33 8.04 8.56 6.27
C ILE A 33 7.18 9.36 7.25
N GLY A 34 6.13 9.99 6.74
CA GLY A 34 5.28 10.89 7.50
C GLY A 34 4.26 10.17 8.40
N PRO A 35 3.60 10.92 9.30
CA PRO A 35 2.57 10.37 10.19
C PRO A 35 1.36 9.79 9.45
N GLU A 36 1.18 10.14 8.18
CA GLU A 36 0.15 9.57 7.32
C GLU A 36 0.30 8.04 7.15
N ILE A 37 1.51 7.49 7.27
CA ILE A 37 1.77 6.05 7.18
C ILE A 37 1.20 5.33 8.39
N GLU A 38 1.57 5.75 9.60
CA GLU A 38 1.08 5.15 10.85
C GLU A 38 -0.46 5.25 10.95
N TYR A 39 -1.01 6.39 10.52
CA TYR A 39 -2.46 6.57 10.46
C TYR A 39 -3.12 5.58 9.49
N PHE A 40 -2.55 5.40 8.30
CA PHE A 40 -3.06 4.46 7.31
C PHE A 40 -2.96 3.00 7.78
N GLU A 41 -1.84 2.62 8.39
CA GLU A 41 -1.64 1.28 8.97
C GLU A 41 -2.68 0.99 10.05
N LYS A 42 -2.93 1.94 10.96
CA LYS A 42 -3.96 1.78 11.99
C LYS A 42 -5.36 1.61 11.38
N LEU A 43 -5.75 2.49 10.46
CA LEU A 43 -7.06 2.41 9.80
C LEU A 43 -7.23 1.08 9.07
N LEU A 44 -6.19 0.59 8.40
CA LEU A 44 -6.24 -0.64 7.64
C LEU A 44 -6.28 -1.87 8.56
N ALA A 45 -5.54 -1.84 9.69
CA ALA A 45 -5.62 -2.86 10.73
C ALA A 45 -7.06 -2.97 11.29
N ASP A 46 -7.66 -1.83 11.65
CA ASP A 46 -9.04 -1.75 12.15
C ASP A 46 -10.05 -2.24 11.09
N TYR A 47 -9.86 -1.85 9.82
CA TYR A 47 -10.75 -2.24 8.72
C TYR A 47 -10.72 -3.75 8.44
N VAL A 48 -9.54 -4.37 8.48
CA VAL A 48 -9.37 -5.82 8.24
C VAL A 48 -9.71 -6.63 9.49
N GLY A 49 -9.59 -6.06 10.69
CA GLY A 49 -9.81 -6.73 11.97
C GLY A 49 -8.61 -7.52 12.46
N VAL A 50 -7.41 -6.95 12.32
CA VAL A 50 -6.13 -7.55 12.79
C VAL A 50 -5.41 -6.61 13.75
N ASP A 51 -4.56 -7.16 14.61
CA ASP A 51 -3.82 -6.38 15.62
C ASP A 51 -2.74 -5.48 15.00
N HIS A 52 -2.18 -5.88 13.86
CA HIS A 52 -1.03 -5.21 13.21
C HIS A 52 -1.20 -5.13 11.70
N CYS A 53 -0.79 -3.99 11.13
CA CYS A 53 -0.69 -3.76 9.70
C CYS A 53 0.60 -2.98 9.38
N LEU A 54 1.25 -3.31 8.26
CA LEU A 54 2.47 -2.64 7.80
C LEU A 54 2.31 -2.25 6.33
N ALA A 55 2.59 -0.98 6.01
CA ALA A 55 2.50 -0.44 4.67
C ALA A 55 3.82 -0.63 3.90
N PHE A 56 3.70 -1.05 2.64
CA PHE A 56 4.83 -1.20 1.72
C PHE A 56 4.55 -0.44 0.42
N ASN A 57 5.60 -0.16 -0.35
CA ASN A 57 5.46 0.56 -1.62
C ASN A 57 4.77 -0.25 -2.74
N SER A 58 4.52 -1.54 -2.55
CA SER A 58 3.80 -2.41 -3.47
C SER A 58 3.33 -3.70 -2.79
N GLY A 59 2.40 -4.42 -3.42
CA GLY A 59 2.03 -5.78 -2.98
C GLY A 59 3.15 -6.81 -3.14
N THR A 60 4.07 -6.61 -4.10
CA THR A 60 5.21 -7.53 -4.29
C THR A 60 6.22 -7.40 -3.16
N SER A 61 6.54 -6.17 -2.73
CA SER A 61 7.47 -5.94 -1.63
C SER A 61 6.89 -6.36 -0.28
N SER A 62 5.57 -6.22 -0.07
CA SER A 62 4.92 -6.74 1.13
C SER A 62 5.00 -8.26 1.22
N LEU A 63 4.70 -8.99 0.14
CA LEU A 63 4.83 -10.45 0.10
C LEU A 63 6.28 -10.90 0.27
N HIS A 64 7.23 -10.20 -0.36
CA HIS A 64 8.65 -10.49 -0.18
C HIS A 64 9.08 -10.30 1.28
N ALA A 65 8.68 -9.20 1.93
CA ALA A 65 8.96 -8.97 3.34
C ALA A 65 8.31 -10.02 4.24
N ALA A 66 7.09 -10.46 3.92
CA ALA A 66 6.41 -11.53 4.66
C ALA A 66 7.19 -12.86 4.59
N LEU A 67 7.67 -13.26 3.41
CA LEU A 67 8.49 -14.46 3.24
C LEU A 67 9.82 -14.39 4.02
N LEU A 68 10.45 -13.21 4.03
CA LEU A 68 11.65 -12.99 4.84
C LEU A 68 11.34 -13.06 6.35
N ALA A 69 10.21 -12.50 6.79
CA ALA A 69 9.81 -12.46 8.19
C ALA A 69 9.48 -13.86 8.75
N ILE A 70 8.85 -14.74 7.95
CA ILE A 70 8.61 -16.14 8.34
C ILE A 70 9.87 -17.01 8.24
N GLY A 71 10.95 -16.48 7.65
CA GLY A 71 12.25 -17.12 7.62
C GLY A 71 12.42 -18.20 6.54
N THR A 72 11.71 -18.07 5.40
CA THR A 72 11.83 -18.98 4.25
C THR A 72 13.27 -19.06 3.75
N LYS A 73 13.72 -20.28 3.41
CA LYS A 73 15.09 -20.57 2.95
C LYS A 73 15.09 -21.36 1.66
N GLU A 74 16.28 -21.50 1.10
CA GLU A 74 16.54 -22.42 0.00
C GLU A 74 16.13 -23.85 0.39
N GLY A 75 15.35 -24.50 -0.46
CA GLY A 75 14.80 -25.84 -0.22
C GLY A 75 13.40 -25.84 0.40
N ASP A 76 12.90 -24.71 0.91
CA ASP A 76 11.52 -24.61 1.39
C ASP A 76 10.52 -24.51 0.21
N GLU A 77 9.34 -25.12 0.37
CA GLU A 77 8.27 -25.09 -0.62
C GLU A 77 7.17 -24.09 -0.23
N VAL A 78 6.71 -23.30 -1.21
CA VAL A 78 5.58 -22.36 -1.06
C VAL A 78 4.52 -22.70 -2.09
N MET A 79 3.36 -23.16 -1.64
CA MET A 79 2.25 -23.50 -2.54
C MET A 79 1.58 -22.23 -3.09
N VAL A 80 1.38 -22.18 -4.40
CA VAL A 80 0.73 -21.05 -5.12
C VAL A 80 -0.26 -21.58 -6.17
N PRO A 81 -1.30 -20.80 -6.55
CA PRO A 81 -2.14 -21.15 -7.70
C PRO A 81 -1.36 -21.08 -9.02
N SER A 82 -1.73 -21.94 -9.99
CA SER A 82 -1.19 -21.92 -11.37
C SER A 82 -1.83 -20.86 -12.25
#